data_AF-A0A520HXP3-F1
#
_entry.id   AF-A0A520HXP3-F1
#
_cell.length_a   1.000
_cell.length_b   1.000
_cell.length_c   1.000
_cell.angle_alpha   90.00
_cell.angle_beta   90.00
_cell.angle_gamma   90.00
#
_symmetry.space_group_name_H-M   'P 1'
#
loop_
_entity.id
_entity.type
_entity.pdbx_description
1 polymer ?
#
loop_
_entity_poly.entity_id
_entity_poly.type
_entity_poly.pdbx_seq_one_letter_code
_entity_poly.pdbx_strand_id
1 'polypeptide(L)'
;MGRIQVLIPLCLLLLAFDFYFYKAVLSVFKKWKPNTKRVFTAFWWTYNIALIIGVFAGIYLNLFLTLRAIILVAFFLTCGSKLVMLPFLLIDDLRRLVLSIFR
;
A
#
# COMPACT_ATOMS: atom_id res chain seq x y z
N MET A 1 21.89 -13.64 -8.70
CA MET A 1 21.79 -12.67 -7.59
C MET A 1 20.95 -11.41 -7.86
N GLY A 2 20.87 -10.86 -9.09
CA GLY A 2 20.25 -9.54 -9.32
C GLY A 2 18.73 -9.39 -9.09
N ARG A 3 17.94 -10.48 -9.12
CA ARG A 3 16.47 -10.40 -8.97
C ARG A 3 16.00 -10.04 -7.56
N ILE A 4 16.74 -10.48 -6.54
CA ILE A 4 16.38 -10.26 -5.12
C ILE A 4 16.78 -8.84 -4.69
N GLN A 5 17.87 -8.32 -5.23
CA GLN A 5 18.37 -6.97 -4.94
C GLN A 5 17.46 -5.85 -5.45
N VAL A 6 16.65 -6.12 -6.49
CA VAL A 6 15.65 -5.16 -6.99
C VAL A 6 14.33 -5.31 -6.22
N LEU A 7 13.94 -6.53 -5.83
CA LEU A 7 12.66 -6.76 -5.15
C LEU A 7 12.62 -6.28 -3.70
N ILE A 8 13.72 -6.39 -2.95
CA ILE A 8 13.80 -5.93 -1.56
C ILE A 8 13.57 -4.41 -1.44
N PRO A 9 14.27 -3.53 -2.18
CA PRO A 9 14.02 -2.10 -2.11
C PRO A 9 12.65 -1.74 -2.67
N LEU A 10 12.14 -2.46 -3.68
CA LEU A 10 10.78 -2.25 -4.17
C LEU A 10 9.72 -2.55 -3.09
N CYS A 11 9.87 -3.65 -2.35
CA CYS A 11 8.98 -3.99 -1.24
C CYS A 11 9.08 -3.00 -0.07
N LEU A 12 10.28 -2.52 0.25
CA LEU A 12 10.51 -1.49 1.26
C LEU A 12 9.83 -0.16 0.87
N LEU A 13 9.96 0.23 -0.39
CA LEU A 13 9.36 1.44 -0.94
C LEU A 13 7.83 1.31 -0.99
N LEU A 14 7.30 0.12 -1.30
CA LEU A 14 5.87 -0.18 -1.20
C LEU A 14 5.35 -0.09 0.25
N LEU A 15 6.07 -0.66 1.22
CA LEU A 15 5.73 -0.55 2.65
C LEU A 15 5.71 0.91 3.11
N ALA A 16 6.68 1.72 2.66
CA ALA A 16 6.72 3.16 2.94
C ALA A 16 5.51 3.88 2.33
N PHE A 17 5.11 3.53 1.10
CA PHE A 17 3.89 4.08 0.50
C PHE A 17 2.62 3.61 1.20
N ASP A 18 2.55 2.35 1.63
CA ASP A 18 1.39 1.84 2.35
C ASP A 18 1.18 2.52 3.69
N PHE A 19 2.28 2.87 4.38
CA PHE A 19 2.22 3.68 5.58
C PHE A 19 1.73 5.11 5.30
N TYR A 20 2.17 5.70 4.19
CA TYR A 20 1.71 7.03 3.76
C TYR A 20 0.22 7.03 3.42
N PHE A 21 -0.25 6.06 2.62
CA PHE A 21 -1.66 5.88 2.28
C PHE A 21 -2.52 5.66 3.53
N TYR A 22 -2.06 4.82 4.47
CA TYR A 22 -2.77 4.59 5.72
C TYR A 22 -2.98 5.89 6.51
N LYS A 23 -1.94 6.73 6.62
CA LYS A 23 -2.05 8.04 7.28
C LYS A 23 -2.99 8.98 6.54
N ALA A 24 -2.92 9.01 5.22
CA ALA A 24 -3.74 9.92 4.43
C ALA A 24 -5.23 9.54 4.46
N VAL A 25 -5.56 8.24 4.44
CA VAL A 25 -6.94 7.78 4.63
C VAL A 25 -7.47 8.16 6.03
N LEU A 26 -6.64 8.02 7.08
CA LEU A 26 -7.02 8.46 8.42
C LEU A 26 -7.21 9.99 8.53
N SER A 27 -6.43 10.78 7.79
CA SER A 27 -6.52 12.24 7.68
C SER A 27 -7.84 12.68 7.02
N VAL A 28 -8.21 12.04 5.91
CA VAL A 28 -9.42 12.35 5.14
C VAL A 28 -10.69 11.98 5.92
N PHE A 29 -10.70 10.83 6.59
CA PHE A 29 -11.88 10.32 7.29
C PHE A 29 -11.94 10.72 8.77
N LYS A 30 -11.82 12.03 9.04
CA LYS A 30 -11.84 12.60 10.40
C LYS A 30 -13.17 12.33 11.15
N LYS A 31 -14.29 12.18 10.43
CA LYS A 31 -15.65 11.93 10.97
C LYS A 31 -16.01 10.45 11.22
N TRP A 32 -15.12 9.50 10.93
CA TRP A 32 -15.46 8.08 11.09
C TRP A 32 -15.58 7.66 12.56
N LYS A 33 -16.63 6.88 12.86
CA LYS A 33 -16.82 6.25 14.17
C LYS A 33 -15.59 5.39 14.51
N PRO A 34 -15.18 5.33 15.80
CA PRO A 34 -13.97 4.62 16.22
C PRO A 34 -13.99 3.13 15.84
N ASN A 35 -15.17 2.53 15.75
CA ASN A 35 -15.33 1.13 15.36
C ASN A 35 -15.01 0.89 13.87
N THR A 36 -15.48 1.77 12.97
CA THR A 36 -15.21 1.69 11.53
C THR A 36 -13.74 1.91 11.22
N LYS A 37 -13.05 2.79 11.98
CA LYS A 37 -11.60 2.97 11.85
C LYS A 37 -10.82 1.69 12.17
N ARG A 38 -11.17 0.98 13.25
CA ARG A 38 -10.51 -0.29 13.61
C ARG A 38 -10.69 -1.37 12.55
N VAL A 39 -11.90 -1.53 12.04
CA VAL A 39 -12.20 -2.52 10.99
C VAL A 39 -11.44 -2.18 9.71
N PHE A 40 -11.44 -0.92 9.29
CA PHE A 40 -10.67 -0.48 8.13
C PHE A 40 -9.16 -0.70 8.31
N THR A 41 -8.59 -0.33 9.45
CA THR A 41 -7.19 -0.59 9.77
C THR A 41 -6.89 -2.09 9.68
N ALA A 42 -7.74 -2.95 10.26
CA ALA A 42 -7.54 -4.39 10.22
C ALA A 42 -7.56 -4.92 8.78
N PHE A 43 -8.58 -4.60 7.98
CA PHE A 43 -8.66 -5.03 6.58
C PHE A 43 -7.47 -4.52 5.74
N TRP A 44 -7.07 -3.27 5.95
CA TRP A 44 -5.96 -2.65 5.21
C TRP A 44 -4.63 -3.35 5.48
N TRP A 45 -4.34 -3.61 6.76
CA TRP A 45 -3.10 -4.30 7.16
C TRP A 45 -3.14 -5.78 6.78
N THR A 46 -4.27 -6.47 6.94
CA THR A 46 -4.43 -7.86 6.50
C THR A 46 -4.20 -8.00 5.00
N TYR A 47 -4.78 -7.12 4.18
CA TYR A 47 -4.59 -7.15 2.73
C TYR A 47 -3.13 -6.89 2.33
N ASN A 48 -2.48 -5.90 2.96
CA ASN A 48 -1.07 -5.61 2.71
C ASN A 48 -0.14 -6.76 3.10
N ILE A 49 -0.31 -7.30 4.30
CA ILE A 49 0.48 -8.43 4.79
C ILE A 49 0.25 -9.65 3.91
N ALA A 50 -1.00 -9.93 3.51
CA ALA A 50 -1.31 -11.03 2.60
C ALA A 50 -0.65 -10.86 1.22
N LEU A 51 -0.62 -9.65 0.67
CA LEU A 51 0.07 -9.35 -0.58
C LEU A 51 1.58 -9.59 -0.47
N ILE A 52 2.20 -9.10 0.62
CA ILE A 52 3.63 -9.30 0.86
C ILE A 52 3.94 -10.80 0.99
N ILE A 53 3.21 -11.52 1.83
CA ILE A 53 3.38 -12.98 2.00
C ILE A 53 3.17 -13.70 0.67
N GLY A 54 2.17 -13.31 -0.13
CA GLY A 54 1.91 -13.87 -1.45
C GLY A 54 3.10 -13.70 -2.39
N VAL A 55 3.71 -12.52 -2.44
CA VAL A 55 4.90 -12.26 -3.29
C VAL A 55 6.09 -13.11 -2.83
N PHE A 56 6.35 -13.19 -1.52
CA PHE A 56 7.41 -14.04 -0.98
C PHE A 56 7.14 -15.53 -1.25
N ALA A 57 5.90 -15.99 -1.04
CA ALA A 57 5.48 -17.36 -1.35
C ALA A 57 5.66 -17.68 -2.84
N GLY A 58 5.26 -16.79 -3.74
CA GLY A 58 5.45 -16.96 -5.20
C GLY A 58 6.90 -17.02 -5.66
N ILE A 59 7.85 -16.56 -4.85
CA ILE A 59 9.28 -16.56 -5.17
C ILE A 59 10.00 -17.77 -4.59
N TYR A 60 9.71 -18.11 -3.33
CA TYR A 60 10.42 -19.14 -2.58
C TYR A 60 9.75 -20.52 -2.64
N LEU A 61 8.42 -20.58 -2.84
CA LEU A 61 7.71 -21.83 -3.02
C LEU A 61 7.58 -22.12 -4.52
N ASN A 62 7.78 -23.38 -4.91
CA ASN A 62 7.47 -23.91 -6.25
C ASN A 62 5.94 -24.01 -6.43
N LEU A 63 5.27 -22.86 -6.39
CA LEU A 63 3.83 -22.76 -6.67
C LEU A 63 3.58 -22.92 -8.17
N PHE A 64 2.39 -23.44 -8.51
CA PHE A 64 1.94 -23.53 -9.90
C PHE A 64 2.15 -22.20 -10.63
N LEU A 65 2.68 -22.28 -11.87
CA LEU A 65 3.06 -21.12 -12.69
C LEU A 65 1.93 -20.06 -12.76
N THR A 66 0.68 -20.53 -12.84
CA THR A 66 -0.52 -19.70 -12.89
C THR A 66 -0.77 -18.94 -11.58
N LEU A 67 -0.63 -19.59 -10.43
CA LEU A 67 -0.89 -18.96 -9.12
C LEU A 67 0.15 -17.86 -8.84
N ARG A 68 1.41 -18.13 -9.16
CA ARG A 68 2.50 -17.15 -9.06
C ARG A 68 2.24 -15.92 -9.93
N ALA A 69 1.79 -16.12 -11.17
CA ALA A 69 1.47 -15.03 -12.08
C ALA A 69 0.31 -14.18 -11.57
N ILE A 70 -0.77 -14.79 -11.07
CA ILE A 70 -1.92 -14.07 -10.50
C ILE A 70 -1.51 -13.19 -9.33
N ILE A 71 -0.73 -13.74 -8.39
CA ILE A 71 -0.27 -12.99 -7.21
C ILE A 71 0.62 -11.81 -7.63
N LEU A 72 1.53 -12.04 -8.58
CA LEU A 72 2.44 -11.01 -9.05
C LEU A 72 1.69 -9.89 -9.81
N VAL A 73 0.70 -10.25 -10.63
CA VAL A 73 -0.17 -9.29 -11.31
C VAL A 73 -0.99 -8.48 -10.31
N ALA A 74 -1.64 -9.14 -9.34
CA ALA A 74 -2.42 -8.46 -8.30
C ALA A 74 -1.56 -7.46 -7.51
N PHE A 75 -0.32 -7.83 -7.21
CA PHE A 75 0.67 -6.95 -6.59
C PHE A 75 1.01 -5.74 -7.47
N PHE A 76 1.35 -5.96 -8.74
CA PHE A 76 1.68 -4.85 -9.65
C PHE A 76 0.50 -3.91 -9.90
N LEU A 77 -0.71 -4.45 -10.00
CA LEU A 77 -1.93 -3.67 -10.22
C LEU A 77 -2.27 -2.81 -8.99
N THR A 78 -2.08 -3.37 -7.79
CA THR A 78 -2.21 -2.64 -6.53
C THR A 78 -1.13 -1.58 -6.36
N CYS A 79 0.11 -1.89 -6.74
CA CYS A 79 1.22 -0.93 -6.68
C CYS A 79 1.03 0.21 -7.70
N GLY A 80 0.63 -0.12 -8.93
CA GLY A 80 0.39 0.85 -10.00
C GLY A 80 -0.76 1.80 -9.67
N SER A 81 -1.88 1.27 -9.17
CA SER A 81 -3.02 2.11 -8.75
C SER A 81 -2.66 3.04 -7.60
N LYS A 82 -1.90 2.57 -6.60
CA LYS A 82 -1.36 3.42 -5.52
C LYS A 82 -0.41 4.49 -6.05
N LEU A 83 0.50 4.16 -6.96
CA LEU A 83 1.44 5.12 -7.55
C LEU A 83 0.74 6.24 -8.30
N VAL A 84 -0.32 5.95 -9.03
CA VAL A 84 -1.13 6.96 -9.75
C VAL A 84 -1.94 7.83 -8.78
N MET A 85 -2.43 7.25 -7.69
CA MET A 85 -3.22 7.96 -6.69
C MET A 85 -2.37 8.82 -5.73
N LEU A 86 -1.09 8.47 -5.57
CA LEU A 86 -0.13 9.16 -4.70
C LEU A 86 0.08 10.66 -5.00
N PRO A 87 0.31 11.12 -6.25
CA PRO A 87 0.46 12.54 -6.55
C PRO A 87 -0.81 13.34 -6.24
N PHE A 88 -1.99 12.78 -6.49
CA PHE A 88 -3.27 13.43 -6.15
C PHE A 88 -3.39 13.65 -4.65
N LEU A 89 -3.05 12.62 -3.85
CA LEU A 89 -3.08 12.71 -2.39
C LEU A 89 -2.05 13.69 -1.83
N LEU A 90 -0.83 13.70 -2.36
CA LEU A 90 0.22 14.64 -1.96
C LEU A 90 -0.21 16.10 -2.19
N ILE A 91 -0.84 16.39 -3.32
CA ILE A 91 -1.33 17.74 -3.64
C ILE A 91 -2.46 18.14 -2.67
N ASP A 92 -3.40 17.23 -2.39
CA ASP A 92 -4.53 17.49 -1.49
C ASP A 92 -4.09 17.67 -0.02
N ASP A 93 -3.15 16.87 0.48
CA ASP A 93 -2.63 17.01 1.84
C ASP A 93 -1.72 18.23 1.97
N LEU A 94 -0.92 18.58 0.94
CA LEU A 94 -0.14 19.82 0.91
C LEU A 94 -1.05 21.06 0.95
N ARG A 95 -2.15 21.03 0.19
CA ARG A 95 -3.19 22.08 0.25
C ARG A 95 -3.81 22.17 1.65
N ARG A 96 -4.09 21.03 2.28
CA ARG A 96 -4.66 20.98 3.65
C ARG A 96 -3.67 21.49 4.70
N LEU A 97 -2.37 21.22 4.53
CA LEU A 97 -1.28 21.70 5.39
C LEU A 97 -1.13 23.22 5.28
N VAL A 98 -1.10 23.77 4.06
CA VAL A 98 -1.00 25.21 3.81
C VAL A 98 -2.16 25.96 4.46
N LEU A 99 -3.39 25.44 4.35
CA LEU A 99 -4.57 26.03 5.00
C LEU A 99 -4.54 25.97 6.54
N SER A 100 -3.84 25.00 7.13
CA SER A 100 -3.69 24.89 8.58
C SER A 100 -2.58 25.77 9.14
N ILE A 101 -1.60 26.16 8.30
CA ILE A 101 -0.49 27.05 8.68
C ILE A 101 -0.91 28.52 8.53
N PHE A 102 -1.78 28.83 7.55
CA PHE A 102 -2.27 30.18 7.28
C PHE A 102 -3.48 30.62 8.12
N ARG A 103 -3.97 29.77 9.05
CA ARG A 103 -5.05 30.08 10.00
C ARG A 103 -4.48 30.17 11.40
#